data_AF-A0A709WFJ2-F1
#
_entry.id   AF-A0A709WFJ2-F1
#
_cell.length_a   1.000
_cell.length_b   1.000
_cell.length_c   1.000
_cell.angle_alpha   90.00
_cell.angle_beta   90.00
_cell.angle_gamma   90.00
#
_symmetry.space_group_name_H-M   'P 1'
#
loop_
_entity.id
_entity.type
_entity.pdbx_description
1 polymer ?
#
loop_
_entity_poly.entity_id
_entity_poly.type
_entity_poly.pdbx_seq_one_letter_code
_entity_poly.pdbx_strand_id
1 'polypeptide(L)'
;MNTDSSTEKLTENDLIKVSFGDAIKDKLFNKVFAYIFISFLIINWKDILILMKSKDDILYTLSVTFVGGKIPLVYEGVLSPWFYHFCLPFIFGIIASIAAPIVTLCVSKLTSKIYTEIRYLDADMDQNKRKALQIKETEIIKSINDTQFNKRIMDENKNELERLLRQQKEIMAAIKLLYDDVGVIIELFKSRGVGIDSPEKLYDFVMAIKKTSLYNGDHDFNKLVADISNLFDKTEIDFSKR
;
A
#
# COMPACT_ATOMS: atom_id res chain seq x y z
N MET A 1 72.32 7.43 -0.69
CA MET A 1 72.19 6.74 -1.98
C MET A 1 72.85 5.39 -1.83
N ASN A 2 72.09 4.31 -1.84
CA ASN A 2 72.54 2.96 -2.22
C ASN A 2 71.31 2.26 -2.79
N THR A 3 71.21 2.36 -4.11
CA THR A 3 70.29 1.58 -4.94
C THR A 3 70.87 0.18 -5.07
N ASP A 4 70.56 -0.71 -4.12
CA ASP A 4 70.77 -2.14 -4.31
C ASP A 4 69.62 -2.67 -5.16
N SER A 5 69.85 -2.60 -6.47
CA SER A 5 69.11 -3.31 -7.50
C SER A 5 69.31 -4.82 -7.31
N SER A 6 68.52 -5.43 -6.44
CA SER A 6 68.30 -6.89 -6.46
C SER A 6 67.34 -7.23 -7.60
N THR A 7 67.85 -7.11 -8.84
CA THR A 7 67.32 -7.93 -9.93
C THR A 7 67.73 -9.37 -9.64
N GLU A 8 66.86 -10.10 -8.95
CA GLU A 8 66.90 -11.56 -8.94
C GLU A 8 67.02 -12.01 -10.40
N LYS A 9 68.22 -12.45 -10.79
CA LYS A 9 68.40 -13.14 -12.05
C LYS A 9 67.61 -14.43 -11.95
N LEU A 10 66.40 -14.43 -12.49
CA LEU A 10 65.64 -15.65 -12.76
C LEU A 10 66.61 -16.66 -13.37
N THR A 11 66.87 -17.72 -12.63
CA THR A 11 67.71 -18.83 -13.08
C THR A 11 67.12 -19.33 -14.39
N GLU A 12 67.95 -19.79 -15.34
CA GLU A 12 67.50 -20.26 -16.66
C GLU A 12 66.34 -21.27 -16.56
N ASN A 13 66.32 -22.08 -15.49
CA ASN A 13 65.23 -23.00 -15.15
C ASN A 13 63.89 -22.33 -14.79
N ASP A 14 63.91 -21.15 -14.16
CA ASP A 14 62.70 -20.39 -13.84
C ASP A 14 62.14 -19.67 -15.06
N LEU A 15 63.02 -19.16 -15.94
CA LEU A 15 62.64 -18.64 -17.25
C LEU A 15 61.99 -19.72 -18.14
N ILE A 16 62.53 -20.95 -18.13
CA ILE A 16 61.95 -22.09 -18.85
C ILE A 16 60.59 -22.49 -18.25
N LYS A 17 60.46 -22.54 -16.93
CA LYS A 17 59.17 -22.86 -16.27
C LYS A 17 58.10 -21.81 -16.54
N VAL A 18 58.45 -20.53 -16.50
CA VAL A 18 57.53 -19.43 -16.80
C VAL A 18 57.13 -19.46 -18.27
N SER A 19 58.09 -19.63 -19.19
CA SER A 19 57.83 -19.74 -20.63
C SER A 19 56.96 -20.96 -20.98
N PHE A 20 57.18 -22.09 -20.33
CA PHE A 20 56.38 -23.30 -20.54
C PHE A 20 54.98 -23.20 -19.93
N GLY A 21 54.87 -22.58 -18.74
CA GLY A 21 53.58 -22.31 -18.09
C GLY A 21 52.69 -21.39 -18.91
N ASP A 22 53.25 -20.31 -19.47
CA ASP A 22 52.52 -19.37 -20.32
C ASP A 22 52.14 -20.01 -21.67
N ALA A 23 53.00 -20.83 -22.27
CA ALA A 23 52.68 -21.56 -23.49
C ALA A 23 51.55 -22.61 -23.29
N ILE A 24 51.52 -23.27 -22.13
CA ILE A 24 50.42 -24.18 -21.77
C ILE A 24 49.13 -23.40 -21.56
N LYS A 25 49.20 -22.27 -20.85
CA LYS A 25 48.06 -21.41 -20.57
C LYS A 25 47.44 -20.88 -21.86
N ASP A 26 48.25 -20.38 -22.79
CA ASP A 26 47.78 -19.90 -24.10
C ASP A 26 47.15 -21.00 -24.94
N LYS A 27 47.69 -22.22 -24.89
CA LYS A 27 47.08 -23.38 -25.56
C LYS A 27 45.78 -23.82 -24.88
N LEU A 28 45.69 -23.81 -23.55
CA LEU A 28 44.45 -24.11 -22.82
C LEU A 28 43.36 -23.05 -23.03
N PHE A 29 43.71 -21.82 -23.38
CA PHE A 29 42.72 -20.82 -23.81
C PHE A 29 42.18 -21.08 -25.22
N ASN A 30 42.86 -21.88 -26.04
CA ASN A 30 42.27 -22.42 -27.26
C ASN A 30 41.25 -23.51 -26.88
N LYS A 31 39.95 -23.21 -27.04
CA LYS A 31 38.83 -24.09 -26.66
C LYS A 31 39.01 -25.51 -27.19
N VAL A 32 39.46 -25.68 -28.43
CA VAL A 32 39.64 -27.01 -29.05
C VAL A 32 40.74 -27.79 -28.32
N PHE A 33 41.88 -27.15 -28.06
CA PHE A 33 42.97 -27.77 -27.31
C PHE A 33 42.57 -28.08 -25.87
N ALA A 34 41.80 -27.19 -25.22
CA ALA A 34 41.27 -27.45 -23.89
C ALA A 34 40.41 -28.71 -23.85
N TYR A 35 39.48 -28.87 -24.80
CA TYR A 35 38.65 -30.08 -24.87
C TYR A 35 39.49 -31.33 -25.16
N ILE A 36 40.47 -31.26 -26.07
CA ILE A 36 41.40 -32.37 -26.34
C ILE A 36 42.20 -32.74 -25.10
N PHE A 37 42.72 -31.74 -24.37
CA PHE A 37 43.49 -31.94 -23.15
C PHE A 37 42.63 -32.53 -22.02
N ILE A 38 41.43 -32.00 -21.82
CA ILE A 38 40.48 -32.52 -20.82
C ILE A 38 40.05 -33.94 -21.18
N SER A 39 39.77 -34.24 -22.46
CA SER A 39 39.48 -35.59 -22.91
C SER A 39 40.65 -36.53 -22.67
N PHE A 40 41.90 -36.08 -22.90
CA PHE A 40 43.11 -36.85 -22.59
C PHE A 40 43.20 -37.20 -21.11
N LEU A 41 42.94 -36.23 -20.23
CA LEU A 41 42.89 -36.49 -18.79
C LEU A 41 41.78 -37.47 -18.40
N ILE A 42 40.57 -37.30 -18.96
CA ILE A 42 39.40 -38.14 -18.63
C ILE A 42 39.56 -39.58 -19.11
N ILE A 43 40.23 -39.81 -20.25
CA ILE A 43 40.42 -41.17 -20.77
C ILE A 43 41.59 -41.88 -20.06
N ASN A 44 42.67 -41.15 -19.79
CA ASN A 44 43.88 -41.71 -19.18
C ASN A 44 43.93 -41.57 -17.65
N TRP A 45 42.83 -41.14 -17.01
CA TRP A 45 42.83 -40.81 -15.57
C TRP A 45 43.33 -41.94 -14.67
N LYS A 46 43.01 -43.19 -14.99
CA LYS A 46 43.44 -44.37 -14.22
C LYS A 46 44.95 -44.54 -14.26
N ASP A 47 45.53 -44.45 -15.46
CA ASP A 47 46.97 -44.65 -15.65
C ASP A 47 47.77 -43.48 -15.06
N ILE A 48 47.24 -42.26 -15.13
CA ILE A 48 47.81 -41.09 -14.45
C ILE A 48 47.84 -41.31 -12.92
N LEU A 49 46.76 -41.83 -12.34
CA LEU A 49 46.72 -42.13 -10.90
C LEU A 49 47.68 -43.27 -10.52
N ILE A 50 47.81 -44.30 -11.37
CA ILE A 50 48.76 -45.40 -11.16
C ILE A 50 50.19 -44.87 -11.20
N LEU A 51 50.53 -44.02 -12.18
CA LEU A 51 51.84 -43.39 -12.28
C LEU A 51 52.16 -42.51 -11.06
N MET A 52 51.18 -41.76 -10.55
CA MET A 52 51.38 -40.97 -9.32
C MET A 52 51.54 -41.81 -8.06
N LYS A 53 50.94 -43.01 -8.02
CA LYS A 53 50.99 -43.91 -6.86
C LYS A 53 52.17 -44.89 -6.90
N SER A 54 52.74 -45.12 -8.08
CA SER A 54 53.82 -46.09 -8.29
C SER A 54 55.07 -45.70 -7.53
N LYS A 55 55.72 -46.70 -6.92
CA LYS A 55 57.07 -46.57 -6.34
C LYS A 55 58.15 -47.00 -7.31
N ASP A 56 57.76 -47.62 -8.42
CA ASP A 56 58.65 -48.09 -9.47
C ASP A 56 58.98 -46.95 -10.44
N ASP A 57 60.08 -47.10 -11.19
CA ASP A 57 60.47 -46.12 -12.21
C ASP A 57 59.29 -45.83 -13.16
N ILE A 58 59.13 -44.55 -13.50
CA ILE A 58 58.11 -44.05 -14.42
C ILE A 58 58.19 -44.84 -15.73
N LEU A 59 59.39 -45.09 -16.26
CA LEU A 59 59.56 -45.82 -17.52
C LEU A 59 59.10 -47.28 -17.42
N TYR A 60 59.36 -47.95 -16.29
CA TYR A 60 58.90 -49.32 -16.05
C TYR A 60 57.38 -49.37 -15.92
N THR A 61 56.81 -48.49 -15.10
CA THR A 61 55.35 -48.39 -14.90
C THR A 61 54.61 -48.07 -16.20
N LEU A 62 55.18 -47.18 -17.03
CA LEU A 62 54.65 -46.83 -18.35
C LEU A 62 54.74 -48.02 -19.32
N SER A 63 55.85 -48.76 -19.32
CA SER A 63 56.00 -49.93 -20.19
C SER A 63 55.00 -51.04 -19.87
N VAL A 64 54.70 -51.27 -18.59
CA VAL A 64 53.72 -52.29 -18.16
C VAL A 64 52.29 -51.88 -18.53
N THR A 65 51.92 -50.61 -18.36
CA THR A 65 50.59 -50.11 -18.71
C THR A 65 50.38 -49.95 -20.22
N PHE A 66 51.38 -49.47 -20.97
CA PHE A 66 51.24 -49.24 -22.43
C PHE A 66 51.55 -50.45 -23.32
N VAL A 67 52.34 -51.43 -22.86
CA VAL A 67 52.74 -52.61 -23.68
C VAL A 67 52.08 -53.90 -23.19
N GLY A 68 51.81 -54.03 -21.88
CA GLY A 68 51.29 -55.26 -21.29
C GLY A 68 49.78 -55.48 -21.41
N GLY A 69 49.00 -54.41 -21.62
CA GLY A 69 47.54 -54.47 -21.61
C GLY A 69 46.95 -54.57 -23.02
N LYS A 70 46.37 -55.72 -23.39
CA LYS A 70 45.31 -55.72 -24.41
C LYS A 70 44.11 -55.01 -23.79
N ILE A 71 43.67 -53.90 -24.37
CA ILE A 71 42.49 -53.17 -23.89
C ILE A 71 41.27 -53.74 -24.61
N PRO A 72 40.43 -54.57 -23.96
CA PRO A 72 39.22 -55.07 -24.56
C PRO A 72 38.22 -53.90 -24.73
N LEU A 73 37.78 -53.67 -25.96
CA LEU A 73 36.65 -52.79 -26.25
C LEU A 73 35.34 -53.61 -26.28
N VAL A 74 34.21 -52.89 -26.31
CA VAL A 74 32.83 -53.42 -26.24
C VAL A 74 32.46 -54.36 -27.41
N TYR A 75 33.30 -54.46 -28.44
CA TYR A 75 33.23 -55.44 -29.52
C TYR A 75 34.62 -56.04 -29.68
N GLU A 76 34.72 -57.34 -29.96
CA GLU A 76 35.88 -58.27 -29.90
C GLU A 76 37.22 -57.82 -30.56
N GLY A 77 37.36 -56.57 -30.99
CA GLY A 77 38.61 -55.95 -31.42
C GLY A 77 39.53 -55.59 -30.26
N VAL A 78 40.80 -55.95 -30.38
CA VAL A 78 41.88 -55.43 -29.53
C VAL A 78 42.36 -54.11 -30.13
N LEU A 79 42.16 -53.00 -29.41
CA LEU A 79 42.70 -51.71 -29.83
C LEU A 79 44.19 -51.65 -29.50
N SER A 80 44.99 -51.08 -30.39
CA SER A 80 46.38 -50.75 -30.06
C SER A 80 46.40 -49.78 -28.87
N PRO A 81 47.19 -50.05 -27.81
CA PRO A 81 47.32 -49.15 -26.65
C PRO A 81 47.65 -47.72 -27.06
N TRP A 82 48.45 -47.54 -28.11
CA TRP A 82 48.81 -46.21 -28.62
C TRP A 82 47.58 -45.44 -29.14
N PHE A 83 46.69 -46.11 -29.85
CA PHE A 83 45.47 -45.49 -30.35
C PHE A 83 44.51 -45.14 -29.20
N TYR A 84 44.43 -45.99 -28.18
CA TYR A 84 43.56 -45.76 -27.02
C TYR A 84 44.03 -44.55 -26.19
N HIS A 85 45.31 -44.46 -25.89
CA HIS A 85 45.82 -43.42 -24.99
C HIS A 85 45.99 -42.07 -25.68
N PHE A 86 46.26 -42.04 -27.00
CA PHE A 86 46.58 -40.81 -27.72
C PHE A 86 45.55 -40.39 -28.78
N CYS A 87 45.07 -41.33 -29.61
CA CYS A 87 44.15 -40.98 -30.70
C CYS A 87 42.71 -40.81 -30.22
N LEU A 88 42.25 -41.68 -29.32
CA LEU A 88 40.87 -41.66 -28.82
C LEU A 88 40.56 -40.35 -28.07
N PRO A 89 41.40 -39.84 -27.16
CA PRO A 89 41.12 -38.57 -26.51
C PRO A 89 41.15 -37.36 -27.45
N PHE A 90 41.95 -37.41 -28.51
CA PHE A 90 41.95 -36.39 -29.53
C PHE A 90 40.60 -36.35 -30.29
N ILE A 91 40.09 -37.52 -30.70
CA ILE A 91 38.79 -37.63 -31.37
C ILE A 91 37.66 -37.15 -30.44
N PHE A 92 37.64 -37.62 -29.19
CA PHE A 92 36.63 -37.20 -28.22
C PHE A 92 36.70 -35.70 -27.91
N GLY A 93 37.89 -35.12 -27.82
CA GLY A 93 38.08 -33.69 -27.60
C GLY A 93 37.55 -32.83 -28.75
N ILE A 94 37.76 -33.26 -29.99
CA ILE A 94 37.20 -32.58 -31.16
C ILE A 94 35.67 -32.68 -31.17
N ILE A 95 35.12 -33.88 -30.95
CA ILE A 95 33.67 -34.08 -30.89
C ILE A 95 33.06 -33.24 -29.77
N ALA A 96 33.66 -33.24 -28.59
CA ALA A 96 33.22 -32.44 -27.45
C ALA A 96 33.27 -30.94 -27.75
N SER A 97 34.31 -30.45 -28.46
CA SER A 97 34.42 -29.05 -28.85
C SER A 97 33.30 -28.58 -29.78
N ILE A 98 32.73 -29.48 -30.59
CA ILE A 98 31.61 -29.18 -31.49
C ILE A 98 30.27 -29.37 -30.76
N ALA A 99 30.15 -30.44 -29.97
CA ALA A 99 28.92 -30.78 -29.26
C ALA A 99 28.61 -29.83 -28.10
N ALA A 100 29.62 -29.40 -27.34
CA ALA A 100 29.42 -28.59 -26.13
C ALA A 100 28.73 -27.24 -26.42
N PRO A 101 29.08 -26.47 -27.47
CA PRO A 101 28.33 -25.27 -27.86
C PRO A 101 26.86 -25.56 -28.19
N ILE A 102 26.57 -26.66 -28.90
CA ILE A 102 25.20 -27.04 -29.29
C ILE A 102 24.36 -27.38 -28.05
N VAL A 103 24.92 -28.19 -27.14
CA VAL A 103 24.27 -28.54 -25.87
C VAL A 103 24.04 -27.29 -25.02
N THR A 104 25.05 -26.40 -24.93
CA THR A 104 24.95 -25.13 -24.20
C THR A 104 23.84 -24.25 -24.78
N LEU A 105 23.73 -24.16 -26.12
CA LEU A 105 22.65 -23.42 -26.77
C LEU A 105 21.27 -24.02 -26.47
N CYS A 106 21.13 -25.34 -26.50
CA CYS A 106 19.86 -26.00 -26.14
C CYS A 106 19.45 -25.71 -24.70
N VAL A 107 20.38 -25.85 -23.75
CA VAL A 107 20.13 -25.56 -22.34
C VAL A 107 19.79 -24.08 -22.15
N SER A 108 20.52 -23.17 -22.78
CA SER A 108 20.27 -21.73 -22.71
C SER A 108 18.89 -21.34 -23.25
N LYS A 109 18.45 -21.95 -24.36
CA LYS A 109 17.10 -21.72 -24.90
C LYS A 109 16.02 -22.20 -23.94
N LEU A 110 16.19 -23.38 -23.34
CA LEU A 110 15.23 -23.94 -22.40
C LEU A 110 15.12 -23.07 -21.14
N THR A 111 16.25 -22.71 -20.54
CA THR A 111 16.27 -21.89 -19.33
C THR A 111 15.74 -20.50 -19.59
N SER A 112 16.12 -19.86 -20.70
CA SER A 112 15.63 -18.53 -21.08
C SER A 112 14.11 -18.50 -21.22
N LYS A 113 13.50 -19.52 -21.85
CA LYS A 113 12.04 -19.62 -21.97
C LYS A 113 11.37 -19.67 -20.60
N ILE A 114 11.86 -20.55 -19.71
CA ILE A 114 11.32 -20.71 -18.35
C ILE A 114 11.46 -19.42 -17.56
N TYR A 115 12.63 -18.76 -17.58
CA TYR A 115 12.84 -17.50 -16.89
C TYR A 115 11.92 -16.38 -17.40
N THR A 116 11.68 -16.33 -18.70
CA THR A 116 10.79 -15.32 -19.29
C THR A 116 9.34 -15.52 -18.85
N GLU A 117 8.90 -16.79 -18.79
CA GLU A 117 7.56 -17.16 -18.33
C GLU A 117 7.34 -16.88 -16.84
N ILE A 118 8.31 -17.21 -15.99
CA ILE A 118 8.29 -16.86 -14.56
C ILE A 118 8.18 -15.34 -14.38
N ARG A 119 9.01 -14.57 -15.09
CA ARG A 119 8.99 -13.10 -15.00
C ARG A 119 7.66 -12.50 -15.41
N TYR A 120 7.01 -13.06 -16.43
CA TYR A 120 5.70 -12.61 -16.86
C TYR A 120 4.62 -12.92 -15.81
N LEU A 121 4.63 -14.13 -15.25
CA LEU A 121 3.71 -14.52 -14.18
C LEU A 121 3.87 -13.65 -12.93
N ASP A 122 5.11 -13.37 -12.51
CA ASP A 122 5.38 -12.48 -11.38
C ASP A 122 4.87 -11.06 -11.64
N ALA A 123 5.07 -10.52 -12.85
CA ALA A 123 4.59 -9.19 -13.23
C ALA A 123 3.06 -9.10 -13.22
N ASP A 124 2.36 -10.11 -13.73
CA ASP A 124 0.89 -10.17 -13.70
C ASP A 124 0.36 -10.26 -12.26
N MET A 125 0.96 -11.12 -11.44
CA MET A 125 0.62 -11.26 -10.02
C MET A 125 0.81 -9.95 -9.26
N ASP A 126 1.90 -9.23 -9.51
CA ASP A 126 2.15 -7.91 -8.91
C ASP A 126 1.16 -6.86 -9.39
N GLN A 127 0.82 -6.85 -10.68
CA GLN A 127 -0.20 -5.94 -11.21
C GLN A 127 -1.58 -6.22 -10.60
N ASN A 128 -1.96 -7.48 -10.43
CA ASN A 128 -3.22 -7.87 -9.81
C ASN A 128 -3.26 -7.48 -8.33
N LYS A 129 -2.17 -7.67 -7.58
CA LYS A 129 -2.06 -7.18 -6.20
C LYS A 129 -2.19 -5.65 -6.13
N ARG A 130 -1.53 -4.92 -7.03
CA ARG A 130 -1.64 -3.44 -7.09
C ARG A 130 -3.07 -2.98 -7.36
N LYS A 131 -3.77 -3.61 -8.32
CA LYS A 131 -5.19 -3.33 -8.59
C LYS A 131 -6.07 -3.60 -7.37
N ALA A 132 -5.87 -4.72 -6.69
CA ALA A 132 -6.62 -5.06 -5.48
C ALA A 132 -6.39 -4.04 -4.35
N LEU A 133 -5.15 -3.55 -4.18
CA LEU A 133 -4.84 -2.49 -3.23
C LEU A 133 -5.51 -1.17 -3.60
N GLN A 134 -5.49 -0.77 -4.87
CA GLN A 134 -6.16 0.46 -5.35
C GLN A 134 -7.68 0.40 -5.14
N ILE A 135 -8.31 -0.76 -5.36
CA ILE A 135 -9.74 -0.95 -5.09
C ILE A 135 -10.02 -0.74 -3.59
N LYS A 136 -9.24 -1.39 -2.72
CA LYS A 136 -9.38 -1.21 -1.26
C LYS A 136 -9.16 0.25 -0.83
N GLU A 137 -8.17 0.92 -1.39
CA GLU A 137 -7.91 2.34 -1.11
C GLU A 137 -9.08 3.22 -1.54
N THR A 138 -9.66 2.95 -2.73
CA THR A 138 -10.83 3.66 -3.22
C THR A 138 -12.05 3.42 -2.33
N GLU A 139 -12.27 2.19 -1.88
CA GLU A 139 -13.33 1.85 -0.92
C GLU A 139 -13.15 2.57 0.42
N ILE A 140 -11.91 2.64 0.93
CA ILE A 140 -11.58 3.38 2.15
C ILE A 140 -11.89 4.88 1.95
N ILE A 141 -11.42 5.49 0.86
CA ILE A 141 -11.68 6.91 0.57
C ILE A 141 -13.19 7.18 0.48
N LYS A 142 -13.94 6.32 -0.21
CA LYS A 142 -15.39 6.43 -0.31
C LYS A 142 -16.04 6.35 1.08
N SER A 143 -15.67 5.37 1.89
CA SER A 143 -16.22 5.21 3.25
C SER A 143 -15.91 6.42 4.16
N ILE A 144 -14.71 7.01 4.03
CA ILE A 144 -14.33 8.22 4.76
C ILE A 144 -15.20 9.39 4.30
N ASN A 145 -15.39 9.57 2.99
CA ASN A 145 -16.18 10.66 2.45
C ASN A 145 -17.67 10.54 2.87
N ASP A 146 -18.23 9.33 2.78
CA ASP A 146 -19.61 9.04 3.22
C ASP A 146 -19.77 9.33 4.73
N THR A 147 -18.78 8.95 5.54
CA THR A 147 -18.77 9.24 6.99
C THR A 147 -18.71 10.74 7.26
N GLN A 148 -17.86 11.49 6.54
CA GLN A 148 -17.77 12.94 6.68
C GLN A 148 -19.06 13.64 6.25
N PHE A 149 -19.67 13.20 5.14
CA PHE A 149 -20.95 13.72 4.67
C PHE A 149 -22.06 13.48 5.70
N ASN A 150 -22.18 12.25 6.21
CA ASN A 150 -23.15 11.91 7.25
C ASN A 150 -22.93 12.73 8.53
N LYS A 151 -21.67 12.98 8.91
CA LYS A 151 -21.35 13.82 10.06
C LYS A 151 -21.83 15.27 9.88
N ARG A 152 -21.65 15.85 8.69
CA ARG A 152 -22.15 17.21 8.38
C ARG A 152 -23.66 17.29 8.52
N ILE A 153 -24.40 16.33 7.95
CA ILE A 153 -25.86 16.27 8.09
C ILE A 153 -26.27 16.14 9.56
N MET A 154 -25.56 15.32 10.34
CA MET A 154 -25.85 15.16 11.77
C MET A 154 -25.62 16.46 12.55
N ASP A 155 -24.55 17.20 12.26
CA ASP A 155 -24.26 18.49 12.89
C ASP A 155 -25.29 19.56 12.48
N GLU A 156 -25.69 19.60 11.21
CA GLU A 156 -26.77 20.49 10.73
C GLU A 156 -28.10 20.19 11.43
N ASN A 157 -28.51 18.93 11.50
CA ASN A 157 -29.71 18.50 12.20
C ASN A 157 -29.67 18.84 13.69
N LYS A 158 -28.50 18.70 14.33
CA LYS A 158 -28.33 19.08 15.74
C LYS A 158 -28.52 20.58 15.94
N ASN A 159 -27.91 21.40 15.10
CA ASN A 159 -28.06 22.86 15.15
C ASN A 159 -29.51 23.29 14.92
N GLU A 160 -30.20 22.65 13.98
CA GLU A 160 -31.62 22.91 13.74
C GLU A 160 -32.49 22.49 14.93
N LEU A 161 -32.21 21.33 15.54
CA LEU A 161 -32.91 20.89 16.75
C LEU A 161 -32.71 21.88 17.92
N GLU A 162 -31.50 22.37 18.13
CA GLU A 162 -31.22 23.40 19.15
C GLU A 162 -31.96 24.71 18.88
N ARG A 163 -32.08 25.11 17.61
CA ARG A 163 -32.88 26.29 17.21
C ARG A 163 -34.36 26.08 17.52
N LEU A 164 -34.92 24.93 17.14
CA LEU A 164 -36.31 24.59 17.39
C LEU A 164 -36.62 24.51 18.90
N LEU A 165 -35.71 23.96 19.71
CA LEU A 165 -35.86 23.91 21.17
C LEU A 165 -35.88 25.32 21.80
N ARG A 166 -35.05 26.25 21.30
CA ARG A 166 -35.09 27.65 21.75
C ARG A 166 -36.42 28.31 21.41
N GLN A 167 -36.87 28.15 20.16
CA GLN A 167 -38.16 28.69 19.72
C GLN A 167 -39.33 28.13 20.53
N GLN A 168 -39.32 26.82 20.82
CA GLN A 168 -40.33 26.20 21.67
C GLN A 168 -40.34 26.83 23.07
N LYS A 169 -39.16 27.06 23.67
CA LYS A 169 -39.04 27.65 25.00
C LYS A 169 -39.55 29.09 25.03
N GLU A 170 -39.25 29.88 24.00
CA GLU A 170 -39.75 31.25 23.84
C GLU A 170 -41.28 31.28 23.71
N ILE A 171 -41.85 30.42 22.87
CA ILE A 171 -43.30 30.29 22.71
C ILE A 171 -43.95 29.86 24.03
N MET A 172 -43.38 28.89 24.74
CA MET A 172 -43.92 28.44 26.03
C MET A 172 -43.87 29.54 27.09
N ALA A 173 -42.81 30.35 27.11
CA ALA A 173 -42.73 31.52 27.98
C ALA A 173 -43.80 32.56 27.62
N ALA A 174 -44.01 32.83 26.33
CA ALA A 174 -45.05 33.75 25.87
C ALA A 174 -46.47 33.25 26.20
N ILE A 175 -46.75 31.95 26.03
CA ILE A 175 -48.02 31.33 26.42
C ILE A 175 -48.24 31.48 27.92
N LYS A 176 -47.21 31.26 28.74
CA LYS A 176 -47.30 31.41 30.19
C LYS A 176 -47.64 32.86 30.57
N LEU A 177 -46.93 33.83 30.00
CA LEU A 177 -47.23 35.25 30.21
C LEU A 177 -48.67 35.58 29.84
N LEU A 178 -49.13 35.15 28.66
CA LEU A 178 -50.50 35.39 28.22
C LEU A 178 -51.53 34.73 29.15
N TYR A 179 -51.25 33.52 29.66
CA TYR A 179 -52.12 32.86 30.63
C TYR A 179 -52.18 33.63 31.96
N ASP A 180 -51.04 34.08 32.46
CA ASP A 180 -50.94 34.90 33.68
C ASP A 180 -51.69 36.24 33.49
N ASP A 181 -51.51 36.90 32.34
CA ASP A 181 -52.17 38.15 31.97
C ASP A 181 -53.70 38.01 31.91
N VAL A 182 -54.19 36.97 31.22
CA VAL A 182 -55.63 36.64 31.16
C VAL A 182 -56.17 36.30 32.56
N GLY A 183 -55.37 35.60 33.38
CA GLY A 183 -55.71 35.30 34.77
C GLY A 183 -55.97 36.56 35.58
N VAL A 184 -55.08 37.56 35.49
CA VAL A 184 -55.23 38.87 36.15
C VAL A 184 -56.51 39.57 35.68
N ILE A 185 -56.83 39.55 34.38
CA ILE A 185 -58.06 40.16 33.86
C ILE A 185 -59.31 39.45 34.42
N ILE A 186 -59.30 38.12 34.49
CA ILE A 186 -60.41 37.33 35.07
C ILE A 186 -60.58 37.64 36.56
N GLU A 187 -59.48 37.75 37.32
CA GLU A 187 -59.54 38.11 38.74
C GLU A 187 -60.09 39.52 38.96
N LEU A 188 -59.67 40.49 38.14
CA LEU A 188 -60.23 41.85 38.14
C LEU A 188 -61.74 41.82 37.89
N PHE A 189 -62.19 41.02 36.92
CA PHE A 189 -63.62 40.86 36.63
C PHE A 189 -64.39 40.25 37.81
N LYS A 190 -63.86 39.18 38.43
CA LYS A 190 -64.48 38.52 39.60
C LYS A 190 -64.54 39.42 40.82
N SER A 191 -63.47 40.17 41.11
CA SER A 191 -63.35 41.04 42.30
C SER A 191 -64.38 42.17 42.34
N ARG A 192 -64.92 42.56 41.17
CA ARG A 192 -65.86 43.69 41.04
C ARG A 192 -67.33 43.32 41.23
N GLY A 193 -67.66 42.03 41.31
CA GLY A 193 -69.03 41.56 41.55
C GLY A 193 -69.94 41.68 40.33
N VAL A 194 -70.30 40.51 39.79
CA VAL A 194 -71.39 40.20 38.84
C VAL A 194 -71.75 41.27 37.80
N GLY A 195 -71.13 41.15 36.62
CA GLY A 195 -71.65 41.66 35.34
C GLY A 195 -71.22 43.07 34.95
N ILE A 196 -70.82 43.22 33.69
CA ILE A 196 -70.72 44.52 33.02
C ILE A 196 -72.08 44.76 32.37
N ASP A 197 -73.03 45.23 33.17
CA ASP A 197 -74.43 45.48 32.78
C ASP A 197 -74.73 46.96 32.52
N SER A 198 -73.76 47.85 32.79
CA SER A 198 -73.85 49.28 32.49
C SER A 198 -72.58 49.83 31.83
N PRO A 199 -72.69 50.91 31.04
CA PRO A 199 -71.54 51.58 30.45
C PRO A 199 -70.49 52.01 31.50
N GLU A 200 -70.92 52.51 32.67
CA GLU A 200 -70.02 52.97 33.73
C GLU A 200 -69.16 51.83 34.28
N LYS A 201 -69.76 50.64 34.47
CA LYS A 201 -69.02 49.45 34.90
C LYS A 201 -68.02 48.97 33.84
N LEU A 202 -68.34 49.14 32.55
CA LEU A 202 -67.41 48.85 31.45
C LEU A 202 -66.22 49.81 31.50
N TYR A 203 -66.47 51.11 31.66
CA TYR A 203 -65.43 52.13 31.78
C TYR A 203 -64.51 51.85 32.96
N ASP A 204 -65.08 51.62 34.15
CA ASP A 204 -64.29 51.35 35.34
C ASP A 204 -63.45 50.07 35.21
N PHE A 205 -63.97 49.04 34.52
CA PHE A 205 -63.26 47.79 34.27
C PHE A 205 -62.06 47.99 33.34
N VAL A 206 -62.26 48.68 32.22
CA VAL A 206 -61.18 49.03 31.28
C VAL A 206 -60.12 49.90 31.96
N MET A 207 -60.54 50.85 32.81
CA MET A 207 -59.62 51.67 33.59
C MET A 207 -58.87 50.88 34.67
N ALA A 208 -59.46 49.82 35.24
CA ALA A 208 -58.74 48.89 36.11
C ALA A 208 -57.67 48.11 35.35
N ILE A 209 -58.00 47.61 34.15
CA ILE A 209 -57.03 46.92 33.29
C ILE A 209 -55.87 47.87 32.96
N LYS A 210 -56.14 49.14 32.63
CA LYS A 210 -55.09 50.14 32.37
C LYS A 210 -54.14 50.37 33.54
N LYS A 211 -54.65 50.27 34.78
CA LYS A 211 -53.84 50.43 35.99
C LYS A 211 -52.92 49.23 36.27
N THR A 212 -53.14 48.10 35.60
CA THR A 212 -52.21 46.96 35.64
C THR A 212 -50.98 47.23 34.77
N SER A 213 -49.90 46.49 35.01
CA SER A 213 -48.70 46.54 34.18
C SER A 213 -48.87 45.88 32.80
N LEU A 214 -50.00 45.21 32.54
CA LEU A 214 -50.22 44.34 31.37
C LEU A 214 -50.11 45.07 30.02
N TYR A 215 -50.70 46.27 29.94
CA TYR A 215 -50.77 47.06 28.70
C TYR A 215 -50.13 48.44 28.86
N ASN A 216 -49.21 48.56 29.82
CA ASN A 216 -48.60 49.83 30.14
C ASN A 216 -47.65 50.25 29.02
N GLY A 217 -48.06 51.25 28.23
CA GLY A 217 -47.31 51.71 27.04
C GLY A 217 -47.73 51.08 25.70
N ASP A 218 -48.72 50.18 25.68
CA ASP A 218 -49.29 49.68 24.42
C ASP A 218 -50.09 50.80 23.73
N HIS A 219 -49.67 51.18 22.52
CA HIS A 219 -50.25 52.30 21.78
C HIS A 219 -51.74 52.08 21.46
N ASP A 220 -52.11 50.87 21.08
CA ASP A 220 -53.46 50.56 20.61
C ASP A 220 -54.42 50.40 21.79
N PHE A 221 -53.96 49.81 22.90
CA PHE A 221 -54.73 49.78 24.14
C PHE A 221 -54.91 51.18 24.73
N ASN A 222 -53.87 52.01 24.73
CA ASN A 222 -53.98 53.39 25.20
C ASN A 222 -54.94 54.22 24.34
N LYS A 223 -54.92 54.00 23.02
CA LYS A 223 -55.89 54.60 22.10
C LYS A 223 -57.31 54.12 22.39
N LEU A 224 -57.52 52.82 22.60
CA LEU A 224 -58.83 52.26 22.96
C LEU A 224 -59.36 52.87 24.26
N VAL A 225 -58.53 52.97 25.30
CA VAL A 225 -58.88 53.63 26.55
C VAL A 225 -59.27 55.09 26.31
N ALA A 226 -58.51 55.82 25.50
CA ALA A 226 -58.78 57.22 25.19
C ALA A 226 -60.10 57.37 24.40
N ASP A 227 -60.35 56.51 23.42
CA ASP A 227 -61.58 56.48 22.63
C ASP A 227 -62.81 56.18 23.51
N ILE A 228 -62.69 55.21 24.43
CA ILE A 228 -63.74 54.92 25.41
C ILE A 228 -63.96 56.14 26.31
N SER A 229 -62.91 56.74 26.86
CA SER A 229 -63.03 57.94 27.72
C SER A 229 -63.72 59.09 27.00
N ASN A 230 -63.33 59.36 25.75
CA ASN A 230 -63.94 60.39 24.90
C ASN A 230 -65.43 60.12 24.59
N LEU A 231 -65.84 58.86 24.53
CA LEU A 231 -67.27 58.50 24.34
C LEU A 231 -68.08 58.77 25.61
N PHE A 232 -67.52 58.53 26.80
CA PHE A 232 -68.15 58.89 28.07
C PHE A 232 -68.23 60.41 28.26
N ASP A 233 -67.17 61.15 27.91
CA ASP A 233 -67.16 62.62 28.00
C ASP A 233 -68.16 63.29 27.03
N LYS A 234 -68.44 62.67 25.87
CA LYS A 234 -69.37 63.20 24.86
C LYS A 234 -70.83 62.79 25.07
N THR A 235 -71.13 61.83 25.94
CA THR A 235 -72.49 61.32 26.12
C THR A 235 -73.31 62.07 27.16
N GLU A 236 -72.74 63.07 27.85
CA GLU A 236 -73.44 63.94 28.81
C GLU A 236 -74.38 63.15 29.76
N ILE A 237 -73.95 61.97 30.21
CA ILE A 237 -74.72 61.22 31.22
C ILE A 237 -74.36 61.81 32.59
N ASP A 238 -75.16 62.78 33.03
CA ASP A 238 -75.14 63.35 34.37
C ASP A 238 -75.64 62.30 35.39
N PHE A 239 -74.73 61.78 36.20
CA PHE A 239 -75.02 60.87 37.32
C PHE A 239 -75.15 61.57 38.67
N SER A 240 -75.28 62.91 38.73
CA SER A 240 -75.62 63.61 39.99
C SER A 240 -77.04 63.32 40.51
N LYS A 241 -77.80 62.44 39.83
CA LYS A 241 -79.08 61.90 40.29
C LYS A 241 -79.10 60.37 40.28
N ARG A 242 -78.34 59.75 41.18
CA ARG A 242 -78.77 58.54 41.92
C ARG A 242 -78.00 58.38 43.21
#